data_AF-A0A8S3SCM3-F1
#
_entry.id   AF-A0A8S3SCM3-F1
#
_cell.length_a   1.000
_cell.length_b   1.000
_cell.length_c   1.000
_cell.angle_alpha   90.00
_cell.angle_beta   90.00
_cell.angle_gamma   90.00
#
_symmetry.space_group_name_H-M   'P 1'
#
loop_
_entity.id
_entity.type
_entity.pdbx_description
1 polymer ?
#
loop_
_entity_poly.entity_id
_entity_poly.type
_entity_poly.pdbx_seq_one_letter_code
_entity_poly.pdbx_strand_id
1 'polypeptide(L)'
;MTEAIESRPLKRKIPPVLQREVEEIQNKVPRIIDPSDDLDDNKKRWLVVGICLHGIISPVLRNYVVPVVTKLCYTLVRLYNIEQQTYGNYLKKYAPTNTELNYEAINSNKANHKKKRAVYDYRVSSAVDLSRLFLQTHMAHFTAFDDSCDSSALLGIIINIDRFPAVVQSDAQMIRSDIRNSWAHCDFTEWTTTKYVNSFQLMRKLINNLRLSNRDENRIMGEINRWELNGQNFLSLTKLGLEIVGEIRQQTNILSKYVQTLCTETDSQFNIVKTELKGLECGLQEMTERIENLESVSNI
;
A
#
# COMPACT_ATOMS: atom_id res chain seq x y z
N MET A 1 -47.31 39.05 14.02
CA MET A 1 -46.12 39.81 13.57
C MET A 1 -44.98 39.40 14.48
N THR A 2 -44.06 38.62 13.93
CA THR A 2 -43.07 37.83 14.68
C THR A 2 -41.70 38.45 14.40
N GLU A 3 -41.03 38.97 15.43
CA GLU A 3 -39.66 39.48 15.33
C GLU A 3 -38.66 38.32 15.21
N ALA A 4 -37.76 38.43 14.24
CA ALA A 4 -36.71 37.46 13.98
C ALA A 4 -35.49 37.74 14.88
N ILE A 5 -35.05 36.72 15.62
CA ILE A 5 -33.81 36.72 16.39
C ILE A 5 -32.66 36.33 15.45
N GLU A 6 -31.79 37.28 15.09
CA GLU A 6 -30.50 37.02 14.45
C GLU A 6 -29.50 36.49 15.48
N SER A 7 -29.05 35.23 15.33
CA SER A 7 -27.96 34.64 16.11
C SER A 7 -26.60 35.03 15.52
N ARG A 8 -25.94 36.03 16.12
CA ARG A 8 -24.52 36.36 15.83
C ARG A 8 -23.58 35.33 16.47
N PRO A 9 -22.56 34.81 15.77
CA PRO A 9 -21.54 33.98 16.38
C PRO A 9 -20.54 34.86 17.16
N LEU A 10 -20.46 34.66 18.47
CA LEU A 10 -19.44 35.27 19.34
C LEU A 10 -18.05 34.70 18.99
N LYS A 11 -17.35 35.31 18.03
CA LYS A 11 -15.88 35.18 17.93
C LYS A 11 -15.27 35.92 19.12
N ARG A 12 -15.14 35.23 20.27
CA ARG A 12 -14.35 35.73 21.40
C ARG A 12 -12.88 35.79 20.95
N LYS A 13 -12.39 37.00 20.66
CA LYS A 13 -10.95 37.24 20.50
C LYS A 13 -10.29 37.05 21.86
N ILE A 14 -9.20 36.29 21.89
CA ILE A 14 -8.39 36.11 23.09
C ILE A 14 -7.89 37.50 23.53
N PRO A 15 -8.06 37.88 24.80
CA PRO A 15 -7.54 39.12 25.33
C PRO A 15 -6.03 39.27 25.04
N PRO A 16 -5.55 40.44 24.57
CA PRO A 16 -4.15 40.65 24.19
C PRO A 16 -3.13 40.37 25.30
N VAL A 17 -3.56 40.41 26.57
CA VAL A 17 -2.75 40.07 27.74
C VAL A 17 -2.50 38.56 27.81
N LEU A 18 -3.55 37.75 27.63
CA LEU A 18 -3.44 36.29 27.60
C LEU A 18 -2.66 35.82 26.37
N GLN A 19 -2.75 36.56 25.26
CA GLN A 19 -2.00 36.25 24.05
C GLN A 19 -0.49 36.46 24.25
N ARG A 20 -0.11 37.53 24.95
CA ARG A 20 1.29 37.78 25.38
C ARG A 20 1.78 36.76 26.40
N GLU A 21 0.95 36.36 27.36
CA GLU A 21 1.33 35.32 28.33
C GLU A 21 1.53 33.95 27.67
N VAL A 22 0.70 33.59 26.69
CA VAL A 22 0.88 32.36 25.90
C VAL A 22 2.18 32.41 25.09
N GLU A 23 2.48 33.53 24.44
CA GLU A 23 3.75 33.72 23.71
C GLU A 23 4.96 33.70 24.65
N GLU A 24 4.87 34.30 25.84
CA GLU A 24 5.93 34.23 26.84
C GLU A 24 6.14 32.81 27.38
N ILE A 25 5.09 32.04 27.61
CA ILE A 25 5.19 30.63 28.05
C ILE A 25 5.82 29.76 26.95
N GLN A 26 5.45 29.99 25.69
CA GLN A 26 6.04 29.29 24.54
C GLN A 26 7.53 29.63 24.36
N ASN A 27 7.94 30.86 24.70
CA ASN A 27 9.34 31.31 24.59
C ASN A 27 10.19 30.98 25.84
N LYS A 28 9.57 30.81 27.03
CA LYS A 28 10.26 30.51 28.31
C LYS A 28 10.44 29.04 28.62
N VAL A 29 9.82 28.14 27.85
CA VAL A 29 10.10 26.70 27.94
C VAL A 29 11.01 26.33 26.77
N PRO A 30 12.34 26.32 26.94
CA PRO A 30 13.18 25.57 26.03
C PRO A 30 12.66 24.14 26.07
N ARG A 31 12.12 23.64 24.96
CA ARG A 31 11.99 22.20 24.80
C ARG A 31 13.41 21.67 24.76
N ILE A 32 13.93 21.30 25.92
CA ILE A 32 15.08 20.41 26.01
C ILE A 32 14.53 19.07 25.53
N ILE A 33 14.56 18.88 24.21
CA ILE A 33 14.47 17.55 23.62
C ILE A 33 15.80 16.91 24.02
N ASP A 34 15.75 15.91 24.89
CA ASP A 34 16.91 15.08 25.18
C ASP A 34 17.46 14.60 23.81
N PRO A 35 18.75 14.80 23.47
CA PRO A 35 19.29 14.35 22.19
C PRO A 35 19.13 12.83 21.95
N SER A 36 18.82 12.06 23.00
CA SER A 36 18.44 10.65 22.93
C SER A 36 17.01 10.39 22.42
N ASP A 37 16.15 11.41 22.38
CA ASP A 37 14.72 11.34 22.00
C ASP A 37 14.44 11.96 20.63
N ASP A 38 15.45 12.54 19.97
CA ASP A 38 15.30 13.03 18.59
C ASP A 38 15.32 11.85 17.61
N LEU A 39 14.26 11.75 16.81
CA LEU A 39 14.16 10.69 15.81
C LEU A 39 15.30 10.85 14.80
N ASP A 40 16.02 9.75 14.51
CA ASP A 40 17.06 9.76 13.49
C ASP A 40 16.55 10.36 12.18
N ASP A 41 17.38 11.19 11.59
CA ASP A 41 17.08 12.01 10.43
C ASP A 41 16.68 11.15 9.22
N ASN A 42 17.26 9.97 9.08
CA ASN A 42 16.88 9.04 8.02
C ASN A 42 15.53 8.37 8.29
N LYS A 43 15.20 8.05 9.56
CA LYS A 43 13.85 7.59 9.95
C LYS A 43 12.79 8.65 9.66
N LYS A 44 13.08 9.92 9.93
CA LYS A 44 12.19 11.05 9.60
C LYS A 44 11.91 11.11 8.09
N ARG A 45 12.95 10.98 7.25
CA ARG A 45 12.83 10.94 5.78
C ARG A 45 12.01 9.75 5.30
N TRP A 46 12.31 8.55 5.81
CA TRP A 46 11.55 7.32 5.51
C TRP A 46 10.06 7.49 5.83
N LEU A 47 9.74 8.05 7.00
CA LEU A 47 8.37 8.27 7.43
C LEU A 47 7.62 9.24 6.51
N VAL A 48 8.20 10.40 6.23
CA VAL A 48 7.55 11.44 5.40
C VAL A 48 7.32 10.93 3.97
N VAL A 49 8.30 10.23 3.38
CA VAL A 49 8.13 9.62 2.06
C VAL A 49 7.05 8.54 2.09
N GLY A 50 7.00 7.71 3.13
CA GLY A 50 5.95 6.72 3.35
C GLY A 50 4.56 7.32 3.39
N ILE A 51 4.38 8.40 4.16
CA ILE A 51 3.12 9.15 4.24
C ILE A 51 2.70 9.65 2.85
N CYS A 52 3.62 10.23 2.08
CA CYS A 52 3.30 10.71 0.74
C CYS A 52 2.94 9.55 -0.22
N LEU A 53 3.73 8.47 -0.21
CA LEU A 53 3.49 7.29 -1.07
C LEU A 53 2.12 6.64 -0.79
N HIS A 54 1.79 6.42 0.48
CA HIS A 54 0.59 5.68 0.87
C HIS A 54 -0.64 6.58 1.02
N GLY A 55 -0.47 7.79 1.57
CA GLY A 55 -1.58 8.71 1.83
C GLY A 55 -1.96 9.58 0.63
N ILE A 56 -1.03 9.85 -0.29
CA ILE A 56 -1.27 10.76 -1.43
C ILE A 56 -1.21 10.00 -2.76
N ILE A 57 -0.12 9.28 -3.04
CA ILE A 57 0.07 8.64 -4.36
C ILE A 57 -0.86 7.44 -4.56
N SER A 58 -0.96 6.55 -3.57
CA SER A 58 -1.75 5.32 -3.71
C SER A 58 -3.25 5.59 -4.01
N PRO A 59 -3.94 6.51 -3.31
CA PRO A 59 -5.34 6.83 -3.63
C PRO A 59 -5.52 7.37 -5.06
N VAL A 60 -4.58 8.18 -5.55
CA VAL A 60 -4.61 8.69 -6.92
C VAL A 60 -4.46 7.56 -7.93
N LEU A 61 -3.51 6.65 -7.69
CA LEU A 61 -3.29 5.50 -8.55
C LEU A 61 -4.49 4.54 -8.59
N ARG A 62 -5.19 4.32 -7.48
CA ARG A 62 -6.43 3.50 -7.47
C ARG A 62 -7.45 4.05 -8.44
N ASN A 63 -7.75 5.35 -8.35
CA ASN A 63 -8.72 6.01 -9.22
C ASN A 63 -8.28 5.98 -10.69
N TYR A 64 -6.97 6.08 -10.94
CA TYR A 64 -6.40 6.03 -12.28
C TYR A 64 -6.47 4.62 -12.91
N VAL A 65 -6.23 3.57 -12.11
CA VAL A 65 -6.18 2.18 -12.57
C VAL A 65 -7.56 1.63 -12.94
N VAL A 66 -8.59 1.93 -12.13
CA VAL A 66 -9.96 1.40 -12.28
C VAL A 66 -10.50 1.47 -13.72
N PRO A 67 -10.58 2.65 -14.38
CA PRO A 67 -11.18 2.73 -15.71
C PRO A 67 -10.39 1.96 -16.77
N VAL A 68 -9.06 1.91 -16.65
CA VAL A 68 -8.18 1.21 -17.60
C VAL A 68 -8.40 -0.29 -17.51
N VAL A 69 -8.38 -0.85 -16.29
CA VAL A 69 -8.56 -2.28 -16.07
C VAL A 69 -9.98 -2.71 -16.40
N THR A 70 -10.99 -1.94 -16.00
CA THR A 70 -12.39 -2.25 -16.34
C THR A 70 -12.60 -2.35 -17.85
N LYS A 71 -12.04 -1.41 -18.63
CA LYS A 71 -12.10 -1.46 -20.10
C LYS A 71 -11.36 -2.68 -20.68
N LEU A 72 -10.21 -3.03 -20.12
CA LEU A 72 -9.48 -4.23 -20.51
C LEU A 72 -10.30 -5.50 -20.21
N CYS A 73 -10.95 -5.55 -19.05
CA CYS A 73 -11.81 -6.66 -18.65
C CYS A 73 -12.92 -6.90 -19.67
N TYR A 74 -13.68 -5.86 -20.05
CA TYR A 74 -14.70 -5.99 -21.10
C TYR A 74 -14.13 -6.46 -22.44
N THR A 75 -12.93 -6.00 -22.80
CA THR A 75 -12.26 -6.43 -24.03
C THR A 75 -11.92 -7.93 -23.98
N LEU A 76 -11.41 -8.42 -22.85
CA LEU A 76 -11.03 -9.82 -22.69
C LEU A 76 -12.23 -10.76 -22.54
N VAL A 77 -13.32 -10.29 -21.91
CA VAL A 77 -14.61 -10.99 -21.92
C VAL A 77 -15.07 -11.21 -23.36
N ARG A 78 -15.09 -10.16 -24.18
CA ARG A 78 -15.54 -10.25 -25.58
C ARG A 78 -14.64 -11.12 -26.46
N LEU A 79 -13.32 -11.04 -26.30
CA LEU A 79 -12.38 -11.72 -27.21
C LEU A 79 -12.05 -13.16 -26.80
N TYR A 80 -12.01 -13.44 -25.50
CA TYR A 80 -11.50 -14.70 -24.96
C TYR A 80 -12.49 -15.41 -24.02
N ASN A 81 -13.69 -14.86 -23.86
CA ASN A 81 -14.72 -15.36 -22.95
C ASN A 81 -14.14 -15.63 -21.55
N ILE A 82 -13.32 -14.70 -21.05
CA ILE A 82 -12.48 -14.90 -19.85
C ILE A 82 -13.30 -15.21 -18.58
N GLU A 83 -14.59 -14.88 -18.58
CA GLU A 83 -15.54 -15.15 -17.50
C GLU A 83 -16.06 -16.60 -17.45
N GLN A 84 -15.88 -17.39 -18.53
CA GLN A 84 -16.32 -18.79 -18.62
C GLN A 84 -15.15 -19.78 -18.86
N GLN A 85 -13.92 -19.36 -18.60
CA GLN A 85 -12.75 -20.19 -18.86
C GLN A 85 -12.68 -21.42 -17.94
N THR A 86 -12.11 -22.49 -18.47
CA THR A 86 -11.88 -23.76 -17.76
C THR A 86 -10.41 -24.17 -17.89
N TYR A 87 -9.97 -25.15 -17.10
CA TYR A 87 -8.59 -25.65 -17.16
C TYR A 87 -8.11 -26.03 -18.57
N GLY A 88 -9.00 -26.59 -19.40
CA GLY A 88 -8.67 -26.98 -20.76
C GLY A 88 -8.53 -25.80 -21.73
N ASN A 89 -9.17 -24.67 -21.44
CA ASN A 89 -9.28 -23.53 -22.35
C ASN A 89 -9.28 -22.20 -21.59
N TYR A 90 -8.15 -21.86 -20.96
CA TYR A 90 -7.94 -20.57 -20.30
C TYR A 90 -6.80 -19.78 -20.94
N LEU A 91 -6.83 -18.47 -20.75
CA LEU A 91 -5.82 -17.56 -21.28
C LEU A 91 -4.53 -17.66 -20.44
N LYS A 92 -3.59 -18.53 -20.84
CA LYS A 92 -2.34 -18.73 -20.09
C LYS A 92 -1.47 -17.47 -20.02
N LYS A 93 -1.42 -16.72 -21.12
CA LYS A 93 -0.56 -15.53 -21.27
C LYS A 93 -1.33 -14.39 -21.88
N TYR A 94 -1.04 -13.18 -21.43
CA TYR A 94 -1.50 -11.96 -22.06
C TYR A 94 -0.54 -11.56 -23.18
N ALA A 95 -0.94 -11.82 -24.43
CA ALA A 95 -0.07 -11.70 -25.59
C ALA A 95 0.64 -10.33 -25.75
N PRO A 96 0.00 -9.16 -25.49
CA PRO A 96 0.65 -7.86 -25.70
C PRO A 96 1.94 -7.64 -24.90
N THR A 97 2.03 -8.19 -23.68
CA THR A 97 3.21 -8.09 -22.81
C THR A 97 3.91 -9.43 -22.60
N ASN A 98 3.36 -10.52 -23.17
CA ASN A 98 3.76 -11.90 -22.90
C ASN A 98 3.73 -12.28 -21.40
N THR A 99 2.93 -11.56 -20.60
CA THR A 99 2.80 -11.80 -19.14
C THR A 99 2.07 -13.12 -18.90
N GLU A 100 2.63 -13.99 -18.07
CA GLU A 100 1.93 -15.18 -17.58
C GLU A 100 0.84 -14.78 -16.59
N LEU A 101 -0.39 -15.23 -16.83
CA LEU A 101 -1.53 -14.88 -16.00
C LEU A 101 -1.60 -15.78 -14.76
N ASN A 102 -1.57 -15.15 -13.59
CA ASN A 102 -1.48 -15.82 -12.30
C ASN A 102 -2.86 -16.23 -11.76
N TYR A 103 -3.42 -17.32 -12.29
CA TYR A 103 -4.70 -17.86 -11.81
C TYR A 103 -4.66 -18.38 -10.36
N GLU A 104 -3.47 -18.58 -9.77
CA GLU A 104 -3.35 -18.91 -8.35
C GLU A 104 -3.85 -17.77 -7.45
N ALA A 105 -3.83 -16.53 -7.96
CA ALA A 105 -4.17 -15.32 -7.23
C ALA A 105 -5.66 -14.96 -7.22
N ILE A 106 -6.52 -15.70 -7.92
CA ILE A 106 -7.97 -15.45 -7.97
C ILE A 106 -8.76 -16.63 -7.42
N ASN A 107 -10.05 -16.42 -7.11
CA ASN A 107 -11.01 -17.45 -6.71
C ASN A 107 -10.54 -18.35 -5.55
N SER A 108 -9.66 -17.82 -4.69
CA SER A 108 -9.02 -18.57 -3.60
C SER A 108 -8.30 -19.85 -4.07
N ASN A 109 -7.86 -19.90 -5.33
CA ASN A 109 -7.27 -21.08 -5.95
C ASN A 109 -6.05 -21.61 -5.18
N LYS A 110 -5.13 -20.72 -4.79
CA LYS A 110 -3.96 -21.11 -3.98
C LYS A 110 -4.36 -21.69 -2.62
N ALA A 111 -5.33 -21.09 -1.95
CA ALA A 111 -5.77 -21.53 -0.63
C ALA A 111 -6.49 -22.89 -0.70
N ASN A 112 -7.40 -23.06 -1.65
CA ASN A 112 -8.27 -24.24 -1.75
C ASN A 112 -7.57 -25.44 -2.42
N HIS A 113 -6.68 -25.18 -3.37
CA HIS A 113 -6.17 -26.20 -4.28
C HIS A 113 -4.63 -26.30 -4.29
N LYS A 114 -3.93 -25.45 -3.51
CA LYS A 114 -2.46 -25.42 -3.43
C LYS A 114 -1.87 -25.37 -4.85
N LYS A 115 -1.09 -26.37 -5.28
CA LYS A 115 -0.48 -26.44 -6.62
C LYS A 115 -1.31 -27.24 -7.66
N LYS A 116 -2.51 -27.72 -7.30
CA LYS A 116 -3.35 -28.56 -8.18
C LYS A 116 -4.08 -27.72 -9.22
N ARG A 117 -3.36 -27.23 -10.22
CA ARG A 117 -3.88 -26.31 -11.26
C ARG A 117 -5.10 -26.85 -12.03
N ALA A 118 -5.18 -28.18 -12.21
CA ALA A 118 -6.29 -28.81 -12.93
C ALA A 118 -7.67 -28.57 -12.33
N VAL A 119 -7.76 -28.22 -11.05
CA VAL A 119 -9.03 -28.00 -10.33
C VAL A 119 -9.29 -26.54 -9.99
N TYR A 120 -8.44 -25.62 -10.46
CA TYR A 120 -8.66 -24.19 -10.22
C TYR A 120 -9.93 -23.70 -10.90
N ASP A 121 -10.54 -22.68 -10.31
CA ASP A 121 -11.55 -21.86 -10.97
C ASP A 121 -10.87 -20.79 -11.83
N TYR A 122 -11.00 -20.95 -13.14
CA TYR A 122 -10.36 -20.08 -14.14
C TYR A 122 -11.25 -18.90 -14.57
N ARG A 123 -12.43 -18.73 -13.99
CA ARG A 123 -13.35 -17.65 -14.34
C ARG A 123 -12.83 -16.32 -13.80
N VAL A 124 -12.79 -15.30 -14.67
CA VAL A 124 -12.47 -13.92 -14.27
C VAL A 124 -13.76 -13.13 -14.25
N SER A 125 -14.31 -12.94 -13.05
CA SER A 125 -15.62 -12.34 -12.81
C SER A 125 -15.62 -10.81 -12.69
N SER A 126 -14.44 -10.19 -12.53
CA SER A 126 -14.35 -8.77 -12.24
C SER A 126 -13.03 -8.15 -12.71
N ALA A 127 -13.00 -6.82 -12.76
CA ALA A 127 -11.76 -6.06 -12.97
C ALA A 127 -10.74 -6.28 -11.84
N VAL A 128 -11.20 -6.57 -10.62
CA VAL A 128 -10.33 -6.92 -9.49
C VAL A 128 -9.64 -8.26 -9.76
N ASP A 129 -10.40 -9.29 -10.14
CA ASP A 129 -9.84 -10.60 -10.50
C ASP A 129 -8.84 -10.46 -11.65
N LEU A 130 -9.19 -9.69 -12.68
CA LEU A 130 -8.29 -9.44 -13.80
C LEU A 130 -6.98 -8.80 -13.34
N SER A 131 -7.03 -7.76 -12.50
CA SER A 131 -5.83 -7.12 -11.96
C SER A 131 -4.93 -8.10 -11.21
N ARG A 132 -5.51 -8.98 -10.39
CA ARG A 132 -4.76 -9.98 -9.62
C ARG A 132 -4.00 -10.96 -10.52
N LEU A 133 -4.50 -11.27 -11.72
CA LEU A 133 -3.80 -12.12 -12.69
C LEU A 133 -2.46 -11.54 -13.16
N PHE A 134 -2.30 -10.21 -13.15
CA PHE A 134 -1.05 -9.54 -13.57
C PHE A 134 -0.03 -9.39 -12.43
N LEU A 135 -0.34 -9.93 -11.25
CA LEU A 135 0.45 -9.73 -10.04
C LEU A 135 1.03 -11.03 -9.52
N GLN A 136 2.12 -10.92 -8.76
CA GLN A 136 2.59 -12.03 -7.95
C GLN A 136 1.61 -12.28 -6.80
N THR A 137 1.49 -13.53 -6.37
CA THR A 137 0.43 -13.92 -5.42
C THR A 137 0.47 -13.16 -4.09
N HIS A 138 1.66 -12.75 -3.63
CA HIS A 138 1.82 -11.98 -2.40
C HIS A 138 1.37 -10.50 -2.52
N MET A 139 1.12 -10.01 -3.74
CA MET A 139 0.63 -8.65 -4.00
C MET A 139 -0.88 -8.64 -4.28
N ALA A 140 -1.51 -9.81 -4.44
CA ALA A 140 -2.84 -9.97 -5.01
C ALA A 140 -3.94 -10.21 -3.96
N HIS A 141 -3.74 -9.74 -2.72
CA HIS A 141 -4.65 -10.00 -1.60
C HIS A 141 -5.85 -9.04 -1.54
N PHE A 142 -5.75 -7.87 -2.18
CA PHE A 142 -6.79 -6.84 -2.17
C PHE A 142 -8.13 -7.33 -2.71
N THR A 143 -9.25 -6.94 -2.09
CA THR A 143 -10.62 -7.39 -2.44
C THR A 143 -11.37 -6.39 -3.32
N ALA A 144 -10.94 -5.14 -3.32
CA ALA A 144 -11.44 -4.08 -4.18
C ALA A 144 -10.33 -3.07 -4.48
N PHE A 145 -10.60 -2.09 -5.35
CA PHE A 145 -9.70 -0.95 -5.57
C PHE A 145 -9.83 0.10 -4.45
N ASP A 146 -9.70 -0.35 -3.21
CA ASP A 146 -9.79 0.43 -1.98
C ASP A 146 -8.46 0.36 -1.20
N ASP A 147 -8.50 0.62 0.11
CA ASP A 147 -7.31 0.58 0.95
C ASP A 147 -6.60 -0.77 1.03
N SER A 148 -7.28 -1.88 0.69
CA SER A 148 -6.65 -3.19 0.56
C SER A 148 -5.72 -3.28 -0.67
N CYS A 149 -5.98 -2.46 -1.70
CA CYS A 149 -5.13 -2.35 -2.89
C CYS A 149 -3.97 -1.40 -2.60
N ASP A 150 -2.88 -1.99 -2.10
CA ASP A 150 -1.67 -1.29 -1.68
C ASP A 150 -0.86 -0.73 -2.86
N SER A 151 0.17 0.06 -2.53
CA SER A 151 1.11 0.59 -3.53
C SER A 151 1.83 -0.50 -4.32
N SER A 152 2.05 -1.69 -3.73
CA SER A 152 2.65 -2.83 -4.43
C SER A 152 1.78 -3.29 -5.60
N ALA A 153 0.52 -3.56 -5.30
CA ALA A 153 -0.48 -4.02 -6.25
C ALA A 153 -0.69 -2.96 -7.34
N LEU A 154 -0.89 -1.70 -6.94
CA LEU A 154 -1.14 -0.61 -7.89
C LEU A 154 0.00 -0.41 -8.88
N LEU A 155 1.23 -0.34 -8.39
CA LEU A 155 2.41 -0.20 -9.25
C LEU A 155 2.57 -1.45 -10.13
N GLY A 156 2.35 -2.65 -9.58
CA GLY A 156 2.40 -3.89 -10.34
C GLY A 156 1.37 -3.96 -11.47
N ILE A 157 0.13 -3.51 -11.24
CA ILE A 157 -0.92 -3.45 -12.27
C ILE A 157 -0.50 -2.52 -13.41
N ILE A 158 0.00 -1.33 -13.08
CA ILE A 158 0.43 -0.33 -14.07
C ILE A 158 1.58 -0.89 -14.92
N ILE A 159 2.58 -1.50 -14.29
CA ILE A 159 3.77 -2.02 -14.96
C ILE A 159 3.44 -3.17 -15.93
N ASN A 160 2.50 -4.05 -15.58
CA ASN A 160 2.28 -5.29 -16.31
C ASN A 160 1.16 -5.22 -17.37
N ILE A 161 0.40 -4.12 -17.44
CA ILE A 161 -0.71 -3.95 -18.40
C ILE A 161 -0.37 -2.91 -19.47
N ASP A 162 -0.33 -3.32 -20.74
CA ASP A 162 0.02 -2.47 -21.90
C ASP A 162 -0.97 -1.31 -22.18
N ARG A 163 -2.14 -1.32 -21.52
CA ARG A 163 -3.15 -0.25 -21.66
C ARG A 163 -2.74 1.04 -20.96
N PHE A 164 -1.72 1.01 -20.10
CA PHE A 164 -1.14 2.21 -19.53
C PHE A 164 -0.07 2.80 -20.46
N PRO A 165 0.07 4.14 -20.53
CA PRO A 165 1.13 4.76 -21.34
C PRO A 165 2.52 4.30 -20.90
N ALA A 166 3.41 4.00 -21.85
CA ALA A 166 4.77 3.49 -21.55
C ALA A 166 5.55 4.39 -20.58
N VAL A 167 5.38 5.71 -20.67
CA VAL A 167 6.00 6.67 -19.74
C VAL A 167 5.50 6.48 -18.29
N VAL A 168 4.20 6.22 -18.11
CA VAL A 168 3.59 5.94 -16.80
C VAL A 168 4.08 4.60 -16.25
N GLN A 169 4.22 3.59 -17.11
CA GLN A 169 4.78 2.30 -16.72
C GLN A 169 6.24 2.43 -16.25
N SER A 170 7.05 3.21 -16.97
CA SER A 170 8.44 3.48 -16.61
C SER A 170 8.54 4.23 -15.28
N ASP A 171 7.71 5.26 -15.06
CA ASP A 171 7.70 6.00 -13.79
C ASP A 171 7.20 5.13 -12.64
N ALA A 172 6.18 4.31 -12.84
CA ALA A 172 5.70 3.34 -11.85
C ALA A 172 6.79 2.32 -11.48
N GLN A 173 7.57 1.86 -12.47
CA GLN A 173 8.70 0.98 -12.24
C GLN A 173 9.77 1.64 -11.36
N MET A 174 10.12 2.92 -11.61
CA MET A 174 11.06 3.66 -10.77
C MET A 174 10.55 3.88 -9.35
N ILE A 175 9.27 4.24 -9.17
CA ILE A 175 8.69 4.36 -7.83
C ILE A 175 8.72 3.01 -7.10
N ARG A 176 8.45 1.91 -7.81
CA ARG A 176 8.50 0.57 -7.22
C ARG A 176 9.91 0.22 -6.75
N SER A 177 10.92 0.37 -7.59
CA SER A 177 12.30 0.00 -7.28
C SER A 177 12.94 0.92 -6.25
N ASP A 178 12.79 2.23 -6.41
CA ASP A 178 13.63 3.20 -5.72
C ASP A 178 12.98 3.76 -4.44
N ILE A 179 11.65 3.65 -4.33
CA ILE A 179 10.87 4.18 -3.21
C ILE A 179 10.17 3.06 -2.45
N ARG A 180 9.19 2.40 -3.07
CA ARG A 180 8.28 1.46 -2.37
C ARG A 180 9.02 0.27 -1.78
N ASN A 181 9.93 -0.35 -2.53
CA ASN A 181 10.67 -1.52 -2.06
C ASN A 181 11.59 -1.15 -0.89
N SER A 182 12.42 -0.13 -1.04
CA SER A 182 13.26 0.38 0.06
C SER A 182 12.44 0.79 1.28
N TRP A 183 11.24 1.34 1.07
CA TRP A 183 10.36 1.73 2.17
C TRP A 183 9.86 0.51 2.94
N ALA A 184 9.43 -0.54 2.22
CA ALA A 184 8.94 -1.79 2.80
C ALA A 184 10.04 -2.63 3.48
N HIS A 185 11.32 -2.43 3.13
CA HIS A 185 12.44 -3.16 3.72
C HIS A 185 13.08 -2.48 4.94
N CYS A 186 12.61 -1.29 5.32
CA CYS A 186 12.99 -0.57 6.55
C CYS A 186 14.50 -0.42 6.82
N ASP A 187 15.35 -0.44 5.79
CA ASP A 187 16.75 -0.03 5.94
C ASP A 187 16.82 1.49 5.97
N PHE A 188 16.85 2.06 7.17
CA PHE A 188 16.89 3.49 7.36
C PHE A 188 18.15 4.13 6.79
N THR A 189 19.27 3.41 6.65
CA THR A 189 20.52 3.98 6.16
C THR A 189 20.44 4.43 4.69
N GLU A 190 19.51 3.85 3.91
CA GLU A 190 19.27 4.25 2.53
C GLU A 190 18.63 5.64 2.40
N TRP A 191 17.95 6.13 3.44
CA TRP A 191 17.11 7.33 3.39
C TRP A 191 17.91 8.61 3.58
N THR A 192 18.92 8.79 2.74
CA THR A 192 19.74 10.00 2.64
C THR A 192 18.92 11.20 2.14
N THR A 193 19.46 12.41 2.32
CA THR A 193 18.90 13.64 1.74
C THR A 193 18.68 13.51 0.22
N THR A 194 19.63 12.91 -0.50
CA THR A 194 19.51 12.68 -1.95
C THR A 194 18.34 11.75 -2.28
N LYS A 195 18.21 10.62 -1.57
CA LYS A 195 17.09 9.69 -1.78
C LYS A 195 15.75 10.34 -1.48
N TYR A 196 15.67 11.16 -0.42
CA TYR A 196 14.48 11.92 -0.06
C TYR A 196 14.05 12.85 -1.21
N VAL A 197 14.94 13.72 -1.69
CA VAL A 197 14.63 14.65 -2.79
C VAL A 197 14.25 13.92 -4.07
N ASN A 198 15.01 12.89 -4.43
CA ASN A 198 14.72 12.09 -5.63
C ASN A 198 13.36 11.38 -5.54
N SER A 199 12.96 10.93 -4.35
CA SER A 199 11.65 10.29 -4.14
C SER A 199 10.50 11.25 -4.48
N PHE A 200 10.57 12.50 -4.01
CA PHE A 200 9.58 13.52 -4.33
C PHE A 200 9.58 13.90 -5.81
N GLN A 201 10.75 13.97 -6.44
CA GLN A 201 10.85 14.21 -7.88
C GLN A 201 10.20 13.10 -8.71
N LEU A 202 10.45 11.83 -8.38
CA LEU A 202 9.82 10.68 -9.04
C LEU A 202 8.30 10.68 -8.86
N MET A 203 7.81 10.97 -7.64
CA MET A 203 6.37 11.08 -7.37
C MET A 203 5.72 12.19 -8.20
N ARG A 204 6.31 13.38 -8.26
CA ARG A 204 5.83 14.48 -9.14
C ARG A 204 5.83 14.07 -10.61
N LYS A 205 6.91 13.45 -11.07
CA LYS A 205 7.06 13.05 -12.47
C LYS A 205 5.94 12.08 -12.87
N LEU A 206 5.65 11.08 -12.03
CA LEU A 206 4.54 10.18 -12.24
C LEU A 206 3.22 10.96 -12.37
N ILE A 207 2.90 11.83 -11.40
CA ILE A 207 1.63 12.58 -11.39
C ILE A 207 1.45 13.42 -12.68
N ASN A 208 2.49 14.11 -13.14
CA ASN A 208 2.46 14.83 -14.42
C ASN A 208 2.13 13.91 -15.60
N ASN A 209 2.68 12.69 -15.60
CA ASN A 209 2.50 11.75 -16.70
C ASN A 209 1.16 11.00 -16.65
N LEU A 210 0.43 11.03 -15.53
CA LEU A 210 -0.93 10.49 -15.44
C LEU A 210 -1.94 11.28 -16.28
N ARG A 211 -1.63 12.54 -16.64
CA ARG A 211 -2.52 13.44 -17.39
C ARG A 211 -3.90 13.59 -16.72
N LEU A 212 -3.87 13.90 -15.42
CA LEU A 212 -5.09 14.15 -14.66
C LEU A 212 -5.75 15.46 -15.10
N SER A 213 -6.93 15.78 -14.57
CA SER A 213 -7.49 17.11 -14.75
C SER A 213 -6.55 18.16 -14.15
N ASN A 214 -6.44 19.35 -14.75
CA ASN A 214 -5.60 20.44 -14.21
C ASN A 214 -5.90 20.72 -12.73
N ARG A 215 -7.17 20.58 -12.33
CA ARG A 215 -7.59 20.76 -10.93
C ARG A 215 -6.99 19.68 -10.02
N ASP A 216 -7.10 18.42 -10.41
CA ASP A 216 -6.61 17.29 -9.61
C ASP A 216 -5.09 17.26 -9.58
N GLU A 217 -4.44 17.45 -10.73
CA GLU A 217 -2.98 17.50 -10.83
C GLU A 217 -2.40 18.58 -9.92
N ASN A 218 -2.90 19.81 -10.00
CA ASN A 218 -2.44 20.91 -9.14
C ASN A 218 -2.69 20.64 -7.66
N ARG A 219 -3.83 20.04 -7.31
CA ARG A 219 -4.14 19.67 -5.93
C ARG A 219 -3.13 18.65 -5.40
N ILE A 220 -2.86 17.59 -6.17
CA ILE A 220 -1.96 16.51 -5.77
C ILE A 220 -0.52 17.02 -5.72
N MET A 221 -0.09 17.83 -6.69
CA MET A 221 1.22 18.47 -6.69
C MET A 221 1.41 19.40 -5.48
N GLY A 222 0.37 20.14 -5.12
CA GLY A 222 0.34 20.94 -3.89
C GLY A 222 0.59 20.10 -2.64
N GLU A 223 -0.08 18.95 -2.52
CA GLU A 223 0.12 18.02 -1.40
C GLU A 223 1.54 17.43 -1.37
N ILE A 224 2.07 17.02 -2.52
CA ILE A 224 3.43 16.48 -2.61
C ILE A 224 4.47 17.52 -2.17
N ASN A 225 4.35 18.76 -2.64
CA ASN A 225 5.25 19.86 -2.27
C ASN A 225 5.09 20.26 -0.80
N ARG A 226 3.85 20.24 -0.28
CA ARG A 226 3.55 20.48 1.13
C ARG A 226 4.22 19.44 2.03
N TRP A 227 4.13 18.16 1.69
CA TRP A 227 4.78 17.09 2.45
C TRP A 227 6.31 17.15 2.36
N GLU A 228 6.87 17.48 1.20
CA GLU A 228 8.32 17.67 1.04
C GLU A 228 8.83 18.79 1.96
N LEU A 229 8.14 19.94 1.98
CA LEU A 229 8.48 21.08 2.81
C LEU A 229 8.26 20.80 4.31
N ASN A 230 7.14 20.19 4.67
CA ASN A 230 6.85 19.81 6.05
C ASN A 230 7.89 18.83 6.59
N GLY A 231 8.36 17.89 5.76
CA GLY A 231 9.45 16.98 6.12
C GLY A 231 10.79 17.70 6.31
N GLN A 232 11.13 18.69 5.48
CA GLN A 232 12.33 19.51 5.70
C GLN A 232 12.26 20.32 7.00
N ASN A 233 11.09 20.86 7.34
CA ASN A 233 10.86 21.52 8.62
C ASN A 233 10.97 20.53 9.78
N PHE A 234 10.45 19.30 9.61
CA PHE A 234 10.55 18.21 10.59
C PHE A 234 12.00 17.80 10.89
N LEU A 235 12.85 17.76 9.87
CA LEU A 235 14.29 17.47 10.00
C LEU A 235 15.05 18.60 10.70
N SER A 236 14.78 19.85 10.32
CA SER A 236 15.57 21.01 10.75
C SER A 236 15.22 21.56 12.12
N LEU A 237 14.12 21.10 12.75
CA LEU A 237 13.56 21.53 14.06
C LEU A 237 13.34 23.04 14.23
N THR A 238 13.71 23.87 13.25
CA THR A 238 13.86 25.32 13.34
C THR A 238 12.54 26.06 13.10
N LYS A 239 11.49 25.34 12.67
CA LYS A 239 10.12 25.85 12.51
C LYS A 239 9.04 24.77 12.77
N LEU A 240 9.20 23.99 13.84
CA LEU A 240 8.18 22.99 14.21
C LEU A 240 6.96 23.65 14.88
N GLY A 241 6.02 24.13 14.08
CA GLY A 241 4.69 24.46 14.58
C GLY A 241 4.02 23.22 15.17
N LEU A 242 3.33 23.36 16.30
CA LEU A 242 2.57 22.26 16.94
C LEU A 242 1.61 21.56 15.97
N GLU A 243 1.08 22.30 14.99
CA GLU A 243 0.20 21.79 13.94
C GLU A 243 0.91 20.76 13.04
N ILE A 244 2.14 21.04 12.59
CA ILE A 244 2.91 20.12 11.72
C ILE A 244 3.23 18.82 12.46
N VAL A 245 3.63 18.92 13.74
CA VAL A 245 3.87 17.74 14.58
C VAL A 245 2.59 16.94 14.78
N GLY A 246 1.47 17.62 15.02
CA GLY A 246 0.15 17.00 15.13
C GLY A 246 -0.25 16.24 13.87
N GLU A 247 -0.06 16.85 12.69
CA GLU A 247 -0.36 16.23 11.39
C GLU A 247 0.56 15.02 11.13
N ILE A 248 1.87 15.14 11.32
CA ILE A 248 2.83 14.02 11.17
C ILE A 248 2.44 12.87 12.10
N ARG A 249 2.13 13.16 13.37
CA ARG A 249 1.71 12.12 14.33
C ARG A 249 0.41 11.45 13.90
N GLN A 250 -0.58 12.22 13.44
CA GLN A 250 -1.84 11.67 12.95
C GLN A 250 -1.62 10.75 11.74
N GLN A 251 -0.84 11.20 10.76
CA GLN A 251 -0.53 10.40 9.58
C GLN A 251 0.31 9.17 9.91
N THR A 252 1.23 9.27 10.87
CA THR A 252 1.98 8.12 11.38
C THR A 252 1.05 7.08 11.98
N ASN A 253 0.04 7.51 12.76
CA ASN A 253 -0.96 6.60 13.32
C ASN A 253 -1.82 5.94 12.22
N ILE A 254 -2.20 6.68 11.18
CA ILE A 254 -2.95 6.13 10.04
C ILE A 254 -2.08 5.09 9.30
N LEU A 255 -0.83 5.43 9.00
CA LEU A 255 0.11 4.56 8.31
C LEU A 255 0.44 3.31 9.14
N SER A 256 0.60 3.46 10.46
CA SER A 256 0.79 2.33 11.38
C SER A 256 -0.41 1.39 11.38
N LYS A 257 -1.64 1.92 11.44
CA LYS A 257 -2.86 1.08 11.33
C LYS A 257 -2.93 0.36 9.99
N TYR A 258 -2.63 1.07 8.90
CA TYR A 258 -2.57 0.50 7.56
C TYR A 258 -1.56 -0.65 7.46
N VAL A 259 -0.33 -0.46 7.94
CA VAL A 259 0.69 -1.53 7.99
C VAL A 259 0.25 -2.67 8.89
N GLN A 260 -0.36 -2.39 10.04
CA GLN A 260 -0.88 -3.42 10.93
C GLN A 260 -1.93 -4.30 10.24
N THR A 261 -2.83 -3.72 9.44
CA THR A 261 -3.79 -4.48 8.64
C THR A 261 -3.08 -5.42 7.66
N LEU A 262 -2.05 -4.95 6.94
CA LEU A 262 -1.25 -5.77 6.05
C LEU A 262 -0.50 -6.90 6.79
N CYS A 263 0.03 -6.62 7.99
CA CYS A 263 0.71 -7.61 8.81
C CYS A 263 -0.25 -8.68 9.34
N THR A 264 -1.45 -8.31 9.81
CA THR A 264 -2.42 -9.29 10.35
C THR A 264 -2.86 -10.32 9.30
N GLU A 265 -2.92 -9.92 8.04
CA GLU A 265 -3.21 -10.84 6.95
C GLU A 265 -2.04 -11.81 6.70
N THR A 266 -0.80 -11.33 6.81
CA THR A 266 0.41 -12.15 6.70
C THR A 266 0.59 -13.11 7.89
N ASP A 267 0.33 -12.64 9.11
CA ASP A 267 0.38 -13.45 10.34
C ASP A 267 -0.69 -14.53 10.35
N SER A 268 -1.89 -14.23 9.83
CA SER A 268 -2.94 -15.23 9.62
C SER A 268 -2.47 -16.35 8.68
N GLN A 269 -1.81 -16.01 7.57
CA GLN A 269 -1.25 -16.99 6.64
C GLN A 269 -0.13 -17.83 7.29
N PHE A 270 0.77 -17.22 8.05
CA PHE A 270 1.81 -17.95 8.79
C PHE A 270 1.23 -18.87 9.86
N ASN A 271 0.17 -18.46 10.55
CA ASN A 271 -0.51 -19.30 11.52
C ASN A 271 -1.20 -20.50 10.86
N ILE A 272 -1.80 -20.34 9.67
CA ILE A 272 -2.32 -21.46 8.88
C ILE A 272 -1.20 -22.44 8.53
N VAL A 273 -0.07 -21.95 8.00
CA VAL A 273 1.10 -22.80 7.68
C VAL A 273 1.62 -23.53 8.90
N LYS A 274 1.76 -22.83 10.04
CA LYS A 274 2.20 -23.42 11.30
C LYS A 274 1.25 -24.51 11.80
N THR A 275 -0.05 -24.32 11.60
CA THR A 275 -1.08 -25.30 11.98
C THR A 275 -1.01 -26.54 11.09
N GLU A 276 -0.86 -26.35 9.77
CA GLU A 276 -0.70 -27.44 8.81
C GLU A 276 0.58 -28.25 9.09
N LEU A 277 1.70 -27.59 9.40
CA LEU A 277 2.97 -28.25 9.74
C LEU A 277 2.84 -29.09 11.02
N LYS A 278 2.17 -28.58 12.05
CA LYS A 278 1.88 -29.34 13.27
C LYS A 278 0.99 -30.55 12.99
N GLY A 279 -0.02 -30.40 12.13
CA GLY A 279 -0.89 -31.52 11.74
C GLY A 279 -0.11 -32.63 11.01
N LEU A 280 0.80 -32.26 10.12
CA LEU A 280 1.69 -33.21 9.44
C LEU A 280 2.66 -33.90 10.40
N GLU A 281 3.21 -33.17 11.35
CA GLU A 281 4.10 -33.72 12.40
C GLU A 281 3.37 -34.77 13.25
N CYS A 282 2.16 -34.49 13.72
CA CYS A 282 1.34 -35.47 14.44
C CYS A 282 1.07 -36.73 13.58
N GLY A 283 0.68 -36.56 12.31
CA GLY A 283 0.43 -37.69 11.42
C GLY A 283 1.67 -38.55 11.14
N LEU A 284 2.86 -37.92 11.04
CA LEU A 284 4.13 -38.64 10.91
C LEU A 284 4.46 -39.44 12.18
N GLN A 285 4.18 -38.88 13.35
CA GLN A 285 4.39 -39.55 14.64
C GLN A 285 3.48 -40.78 14.78
N GLU A 286 2.19 -40.64 14.48
CA GLU A 286 1.24 -41.76 14.48
C GLU A 286 1.64 -42.88 13.49
N MET A 287 2.14 -42.51 12.30
CA MET A 287 2.64 -43.50 11.34
C MET A 287 3.88 -44.23 11.84
N THR A 288 4.79 -43.50 12.50
CA THR A 288 6.01 -44.08 13.08
C THR A 288 5.66 -45.11 14.15
N GLU A 289 4.76 -44.76 15.09
CA GLU A 289 4.29 -45.68 16.12
C GLU A 289 3.60 -46.92 15.52
N ARG A 290 2.83 -46.77 14.44
CA ARG A 290 2.20 -47.91 13.75
C ARG A 290 3.22 -48.84 13.10
N ILE A 291 4.29 -48.30 12.51
CA ILE A 291 5.36 -49.10 11.91
C ILE A 291 6.10 -49.87 13.01
N GLU A 292 6.48 -49.21 14.11
CA GLU A 292 7.15 -49.85 15.25
C GLU A 292 6.31 -51.00 15.85
N ASN A 293 4.99 -50.81 15.94
CA ASN A 293 4.06 -51.84 16.39
C ASN A 293 3.95 -53.03 15.40
N LEU A 294 4.02 -52.78 14.09
CA LEU A 294 3.99 -53.86 13.09
C LEU A 294 5.30 -54.64 13.05
N GLU A 295 6.45 -53.96 13.18
CA GLU A 295 7.77 -54.58 13.23
C GLU A 295 7.98 -55.41 14.51
N SER A 296 7.40 -55.00 15.63
CA SER A 296 7.44 -55.78 16.88
C SER A 296 6.56 -57.04 16.83
N VAL A 297 5.45 -57.02 16.08
CA VAL A 297 4.60 -58.20 15.85
C VAL A 297 5.22 -59.17 14.84
N SER A 298 6.01 -58.68 13.87
CA SER A 298 6.65 -59.52 12.86
C SER A 298 7.95 -60.21 13.33
N ASN A 299 8.42 -59.90 14.55
CA ASN A 299 9.61 -60.48 15.19
C ASN A 299 9.28 -61.55 16.26
N ILE A 300 8.05 -62.07 16.26
CA ILE A 300 7.57 -63.20 17.09
C ILE A 300 7.27 -64.38 16.17
#